data_AF-A0A8X6IQ76-F1
#
_entry.id   AF-A0A8X6IQ76-F1
#
_cell.length_a   1.000
_cell.length_b   1.000
_cell.length_c   1.000
_cell.angle_alpha   90.00
_cell.angle_beta   90.00
_cell.angle_gamma   90.00
#
_symmetry.space_group_name_H-M   'P 1'
#
loop_
_entity.id
_entity.type
_entity.pdbx_description
1 polymer ?
#
loop_
_entity_poly.entity_id
_entity_poly.type
_entity_poly.pdbx_seq_one_letter_code
_entity_poly.pdbx_strand_id
1 'polypeptide(L)'
;MFQKHLEIFQKNCCKWSIFDQYFTPLIKAYEHSQWLESAQLEYTITGPEHIRSSDFVKELKNLNFKEALVDFFISHWATDEVVLFIGNKIIHINFRKCQSFTVNESNKVVSRVDEELSCPAHEEADTKIVYHTCNINYPAEIVIRSIDTDIAAIMLCNMHHLKNDSVVWIITGIETDGEGDIDDNQVTDWSSSDEDENIDDNDV
;
A
#
# COMPACT_ATOMS: atom_id res chain seq x y z
N MET A 1 -4.10 -4.49 -10.23
CA MET A 1 -2.86 -4.30 -9.45
C MET A 1 -2.66 -2.83 -9.28
N PHE A 2 -3.39 -2.32 -8.29
CA PHE A 2 -3.11 -1.05 -7.66
C PHE A 2 -2.03 -1.33 -6.62
N GLN A 3 -0.90 -0.63 -6.73
CA GLN A 3 0.15 -0.70 -5.73
C GLN A 3 -0.25 0.23 -4.59
N LYS A 4 -0.31 -0.28 -3.36
CA LYS A 4 -0.53 0.55 -2.16
C LYS A 4 0.75 0.59 -1.34
N HIS A 5 1.03 1.76 -0.77
CA HIS A 5 2.22 2.01 0.04
C HIS A 5 1.81 2.24 1.48
N LEU A 6 2.38 1.45 2.39
CA LEU A 6 2.24 1.64 3.83
C LEU A 6 3.60 2.05 4.40
N GLU A 7 3.65 3.20 5.03
CA GLU A 7 4.83 3.69 5.73
C GLU A 7 4.49 3.83 7.21
N ILE A 8 5.13 3.06 8.07
CA ILE A 8 5.03 3.32 9.51
C ILE A 8 6.17 4.30 9.85
N PHE A 9 5.92 5.26 10.74
CA PHE A 9 6.96 6.18 11.21
C PHE A 9 7.15 6.03 12.73
N GLN A 10 8.09 5.17 13.10
CA GLN A 10 8.63 5.09 14.46
C GLN A 10 10.15 4.88 14.39
N LYS A 11 10.90 5.24 15.44
CA LYS A 11 12.39 5.13 15.43
C LYS A 11 12.82 3.70 15.05
N ASN A 12 13.59 3.56 13.96
CA ASN A 12 13.99 2.29 13.26
C ASN A 12 12.87 1.59 12.46
N CYS A 13 12.01 2.36 11.78
CA CYS A 13 10.74 1.86 11.27
C CYS A 13 10.77 0.84 10.13
N CYS A 14 9.69 0.07 10.09
CA CYS A 14 9.32 -0.83 9.02
C CYS A 14 8.53 -0.10 7.90
N LYS A 15 8.76 -0.46 6.64
CA LYS A 15 8.02 0.03 5.47
C LYS A 15 7.42 -1.15 4.72
N TRP A 16 6.17 -1.05 4.25
CA TRP A 16 5.47 -2.10 3.52
C TRP A 16 5.08 -1.62 2.12
N SER A 17 5.39 -2.44 1.12
CA SER A 17 4.77 -2.36 -0.21
C SER A 17 3.82 -3.53 -0.38
N ILE A 18 2.53 -3.23 -0.56
CA ILE A 18 1.47 -4.24 -0.59
C ILE A 18 0.82 -4.25 -1.97
N PHE A 19 0.69 -5.45 -2.52
CA PHE A 19 0.18 -5.69 -3.87
C PHE A 19 -1.04 -6.60 -3.86
N ASP A 20 -1.99 -6.32 -4.75
CA ASP A 20 -3.12 -7.20 -5.03
C ASP A 20 -2.62 -8.59 -5.46
N GLN A 21 -3.33 -9.64 -5.07
CA GLN A 21 -3.14 -11.02 -5.54
C GLN A 21 -4.47 -11.56 -6.04
N TYR A 22 -4.56 -11.85 -7.34
CA TYR A 22 -5.78 -12.37 -7.94
C TYR A 22 -5.63 -13.87 -8.21
N PHE A 23 -6.57 -14.69 -7.73
CA PHE A 23 -6.63 -16.11 -8.04
C PHE A 23 -7.74 -16.42 -9.05
N THR A 24 -7.61 -17.53 -9.78
CA THR A 24 -8.68 -18.05 -10.63
C THR A 24 -9.18 -19.39 -10.05
N PRO A 25 -10.50 -19.64 -9.98
CA PRO A 25 -11.62 -18.78 -10.40
C PRO A 25 -12.19 -17.95 -9.24
N LEU A 26 -12.21 -16.63 -9.37
CA LEU A 26 -12.83 -15.70 -8.41
C LEU A 26 -13.59 -14.60 -9.14
N ILE A 27 -14.51 -13.91 -8.45
CA ILE A 27 -15.43 -12.92 -9.04
C ILE A 27 -14.66 -11.83 -9.79
N LYS A 28 -13.62 -11.24 -9.18
CA LYS A 28 -12.77 -10.24 -9.85
C LYS A 28 -11.91 -10.82 -10.98
N ALA A 29 -11.49 -12.09 -10.86
CA ALA A 29 -10.82 -12.77 -11.96
C ALA A 29 -11.76 -13.02 -13.14
N TYR A 30 -13.04 -13.30 -12.88
CA TYR A 30 -14.07 -13.42 -13.91
C TYR A 30 -14.36 -12.06 -14.57
N GLU A 31 -14.54 -11.01 -13.76
CA GLU A 31 -14.68 -9.64 -14.25
C GLU A 31 -13.51 -9.27 -15.14
N HIS A 32 -12.25 -9.48 -14.73
CA HIS A 32 -11.06 -9.22 -15.55
C HIS A 32 -10.90 -10.16 -16.76
N SER A 33 -11.32 -11.43 -16.66
CA SER A 33 -11.21 -12.40 -17.76
C SER A 33 -12.06 -12.01 -18.97
N GLN A 34 -13.11 -11.20 -18.75
CA GLN A 34 -13.92 -10.65 -19.84
C GLN A 34 -13.19 -9.53 -20.62
N TRP A 35 -12.05 -9.02 -20.14
CA TRP A 35 -11.40 -7.83 -20.72
C TRP A 35 -10.28 -8.09 -21.72
N LEU A 36 -9.62 -9.25 -21.84
CA LEU A 36 -8.42 -9.29 -22.71
C LEU A 36 -7.95 -10.67 -23.21
N GLU A 37 -7.95 -10.86 -24.53
CA GLU A 37 -7.12 -11.83 -25.27
C GLU A 37 -5.61 -11.63 -25.01
N SER A 38 -5.19 -10.44 -24.54
CA SER A 38 -3.77 -10.12 -24.27
C SER A 38 -3.28 -10.51 -22.88
N ALA A 39 -4.15 -11.01 -22.00
CA ALA A 39 -3.80 -11.44 -20.64
C ALA A 39 -2.99 -12.76 -20.59
N GLN A 40 -2.75 -13.40 -21.74
CA GLN A 40 -2.19 -14.74 -21.82
C GLN A 40 -0.73 -14.80 -22.33
N LEU A 41 -0.15 -13.67 -22.75
CA LEU A 41 1.26 -13.67 -23.15
C LEU A 41 2.14 -13.77 -21.91
N GLU A 42 2.92 -14.83 -21.83
CA GLU A 42 3.95 -15.03 -20.81
C GLU A 42 4.94 -13.86 -20.85
N TYR A 43 5.31 -13.34 -19.69
CA TYR A 43 6.21 -12.19 -19.58
C TYR A 43 7.31 -12.51 -18.57
N THR A 44 8.55 -12.17 -18.91
CA THR A 44 9.70 -12.38 -18.03
C THR A 44 10.57 -11.13 -18.03
N ILE A 45 10.83 -10.60 -16.83
CA ILE A 45 11.80 -9.52 -16.63
C ILE A 45 13.15 -10.16 -16.36
N THR A 46 14.12 -9.89 -17.23
CA THR A 46 15.45 -10.51 -17.22
C THR A 46 16.38 -9.94 -16.17
N GLY A 47 16.18 -8.67 -15.79
CA GLY A 47 17.06 -7.96 -14.87
C GLY A 47 16.83 -6.44 -14.88
N PRO A 48 17.55 -5.68 -14.02
CA PRO A 48 17.45 -4.23 -13.93
C PRO A 48 17.83 -3.50 -15.24
N GLU A 49 18.61 -4.12 -16.11
CA GLU A 49 19.00 -3.62 -17.43
C GLU A 49 17.91 -3.79 -18.52
N HIS A 50 16.79 -4.44 -18.19
CA HIS A 50 15.71 -4.65 -19.14
C HIS A 50 15.17 -3.31 -19.67
N ILE A 51 15.18 -3.14 -20.99
CA ILE A 51 14.73 -1.90 -21.63
C ILE A 51 13.22 -1.79 -21.48
N ARG A 52 12.77 -0.77 -20.75
CA ARG A 52 11.35 -0.44 -20.60
C ARG A 52 10.72 -0.25 -21.97
N SER A 53 9.59 -0.90 -22.22
CA SER A 53 8.85 -0.76 -23.46
C SER A 53 8.37 0.66 -23.69
N SER A 54 8.31 1.04 -24.96
CA SER A 54 7.79 2.34 -25.40
C SER A 54 6.32 2.57 -25.01
N ASP A 55 5.55 1.49 -24.75
CA ASP A 55 4.17 1.55 -24.29
C ASP A 55 3.98 0.81 -22.96
N PHE A 56 4.60 1.35 -21.92
CA PHE A 56 4.50 0.80 -20.56
C PHE A 56 3.06 0.78 -20.02
N VAL A 57 2.21 1.72 -20.44
CA VAL A 57 0.80 1.76 -20.01
C VAL A 57 0.06 0.52 -20.50
N LYS A 58 0.37 0.05 -21.71
CA LYS A 58 -0.17 -1.21 -22.24
C LYS A 58 0.37 -2.42 -21.47
N GLU A 59 1.65 -2.45 -21.11
CA GLU A 59 2.22 -3.55 -20.32
C GLU A 59 1.62 -3.64 -18.93
N LEU A 60 1.36 -2.49 -18.29
CA LEU A 60 0.63 -2.43 -17.03
C LEU A 60 -0.80 -3.01 -17.14
N LYS A 61 -1.38 -3.20 -18.33
CA LYS A 61 -2.67 -3.90 -18.46
C LYS A 61 -2.52 -5.43 -18.46
N ASN A 62 -1.32 -5.95 -18.74
CA ASN A 62 -1.05 -7.39 -18.72
C ASN A 62 -0.84 -7.87 -17.27
N LEU A 63 -1.59 -8.91 -16.87
CA LEU A 63 -1.49 -9.50 -15.54
C LEU A 63 -0.14 -10.19 -15.32
N ASN A 64 0.34 -10.98 -16.28
CA ASN A 64 1.64 -11.66 -16.20
C ASN A 64 2.80 -10.67 -16.07
N PHE A 65 2.71 -9.53 -16.76
CA PHE A 65 3.68 -8.44 -16.60
C PHE A 65 3.71 -7.92 -15.17
N LYS A 66 2.54 -7.63 -14.59
CA LYS A 66 2.40 -7.14 -13.22
C LYS A 66 2.97 -8.13 -12.21
N GLU A 67 2.68 -9.41 -12.34
CA GLU A 67 3.24 -10.43 -11.45
C GLU A 67 4.76 -10.53 -11.60
N ALA A 68 5.27 -10.60 -12.84
CA ALA A 68 6.71 -10.63 -13.11
C ALA A 68 7.44 -9.40 -12.55
N LEU A 69 6.79 -8.22 -12.56
CA LEU A 69 7.32 -6.99 -11.99
C LEU A 69 7.48 -7.08 -10.47
N VAL A 70 6.49 -7.62 -9.77
CA VAL A 70 6.57 -7.78 -8.32
C VAL A 70 7.58 -8.86 -7.93
N ASP A 71 7.61 -9.98 -8.67
CA ASP A 71 8.60 -11.04 -8.48
C ASP A 71 10.03 -10.51 -8.73
N PHE A 72 10.22 -9.65 -9.73
CA PHE A 72 11.47 -8.94 -9.96
C PHE A 72 11.86 -8.06 -8.77
N PHE A 73 10.94 -7.23 -8.24
CA PHE A 73 11.24 -6.40 -7.07
C PHE A 73 11.65 -7.25 -5.88
N ILE A 74 10.87 -8.28 -5.55
CA ILE A 74 11.19 -9.24 -4.50
C ILE A 74 12.62 -9.79 -4.65
N SER A 75 13.00 -10.20 -5.86
CA SER A 75 14.30 -10.79 -6.14
C SER A 75 15.43 -9.76 -6.06
N HIS A 76 15.21 -8.56 -6.59
CA HIS A 76 16.21 -7.48 -6.60
C HIS A 76 16.44 -6.92 -5.20
N TRP A 77 15.38 -6.78 -4.38
CA TRP A 77 15.49 -6.34 -2.98
C TRP A 77 16.20 -7.33 -2.07
N ALA A 78 16.42 -8.58 -2.52
CA ALA A 78 17.25 -9.57 -1.83
C ALA A 78 18.75 -9.44 -2.11
N THR A 79 19.16 -8.53 -3.01
CA THR A 79 20.57 -8.32 -3.40
C THR A 79 21.27 -7.28 -2.53
N ASP A 80 22.59 -7.36 -2.42
CA ASP A 80 23.36 -6.40 -1.62
C ASP A 80 23.46 -4.99 -2.25
N GLU A 81 22.99 -4.82 -3.48
CA GLU A 81 22.96 -3.51 -4.17
C GLU A 81 22.01 -2.54 -3.47
N VAL A 82 21.00 -3.05 -2.75
CA VAL A 82 19.99 -2.22 -2.08
C VAL A 82 20.27 -1.92 -0.62
N VAL A 83 21.43 -2.33 -0.09
CA VAL A 83 21.82 -2.14 1.32
C VAL A 83 21.66 -0.68 1.78
N LEU A 84 22.09 0.27 0.94
CA LEU A 84 22.00 1.71 1.26
C LEU A 84 20.56 2.23 1.31
N PHE A 85 19.64 1.60 0.57
CA PHE A 85 18.22 1.98 0.56
C PHE A 85 17.46 1.37 1.75
N ILE A 86 17.83 0.16 2.17
CA ILE A 86 17.26 -0.48 3.37
C ILE A 86 17.78 0.22 4.64
N GLY A 87 19.09 0.43 4.74
CA GLY A 87 19.71 1.06 5.91
C GLY A 87 19.37 0.32 7.21
N ASN A 88 18.86 1.07 8.19
CA ASN A 88 18.43 0.55 9.50
C ASN A 88 16.93 0.22 9.57
N LYS A 89 16.26 0.11 8.42
CA LYS A 89 14.81 -0.15 8.33
C LYS A 89 14.55 -1.63 8.04
N ILE A 90 13.30 -2.04 8.26
CA ILE A 90 12.80 -3.33 7.78
C ILE A 90 11.87 -3.06 6.60
N ILE A 91 12.20 -3.59 5.42
CA ILE A 91 11.33 -3.44 4.25
C ILE A 91 10.50 -4.71 4.11
N HIS A 92 9.20 -4.57 3.95
CA HIS A 92 8.26 -5.64 3.71
C HIS A 92 7.66 -5.51 2.31
N ILE A 93 7.60 -6.61 1.58
CA ILE A 93 6.87 -6.72 0.32
C ILE A 93 5.85 -7.84 0.48
N ASN A 94 4.57 -7.50 0.43
CA ASN A 94 3.48 -8.48 0.48
C ASN A 94 2.80 -8.59 -0.88
N PHE A 95 2.93 -9.76 -1.50
CA PHE A 95 2.23 -10.12 -2.73
C PHE A 95 1.59 -11.50 -2.61
N ARG A 96 2.34 -12.58 -2.87
CA ARG A 96 1.92 -13.97 -2.60
C ARG A 96 2.24 -14.42 -1.18
N LYS A 97 3.35 -13.90 -0.66
CA LYS A 97 3.81 -14.03 0.73
C LYS A 97 4.33 -12.68 1.18
N CYS A 98 4.42 -12.47 2.48
CA CYS A 98 5.10 -11.32 3.07
C CYS A 98 6.59 -11.62 3.16
N GLN A 99 7.41 -10.90 2.39
CA GLN A 99 8.86 -10.97 2.50
C GLN A 99 9.39 -9.77 3.24
N SER A 100 10.29 -9.99 4.19
CA SER A 100 10.99 -8.97 4.96
C SER A 100 12.45 -8.90 4.55
N PHE A 101 13.00 -7.70 4.48
CA PHE A 101 14.39 -7.43 4.09
C PHE A 101 15.03 -6.53 5.16
N THR A 102 16.17 -6.97 5.68
CA THR A 102 16.97 -6.23 6.67
C THR A 102 18.45 -6.28 6.28
N VAL A 103 19.26 -5.35 6.80
CA VAL A 103 20.71 -5.37 6.64
C VAL A 103 21.34 -5.89 7.93
N ASN A 104 22.20 -6.90 7.82
CA ASN A 104 22.93 -7.43 8.97
C ASN A 104 24.23 -6.66 9.25
N GLU A 105 24.92 -7.00 10.34
CA GLU A 105 26.18 -6.36 10.75
C GLU A 105 27.31 -6.46 9.71
N SER A 106 27.22 -7.42 8.78
CA SER A 106 28.19 -7.61 7.69
C SER A 106 27.83 -6.82 6.42
N ASN A 107 26.88 -5.87 6.50
CA ASN A 107 26.34 -5.13 5.35
C ASN A 107 25.80 -6.05 4.23
N LYS A 108 25.15 -7.15 4.62
CA LYS A 108 24.47 -8.06 3.69
C LYS A 108 22.97 -8.00 3.88
N VAL A 109 22.23 -8.09 2.78
CA VAL A 109 20.77 -8.18 2.85
C VAL A 109 20.37 -9.57 3.33
N VAL A 110 19.47 -9.60 4.30
CA VAL A 110 18.83 -10.81 4.82
C VAL A 110 17.35 -10.73 4.46
N SER A 111 16.91 -11.65 3.61
CA SER A 111 15.50 -11.85 3.26
C SER A 111 14.88 -12.97 4.10
N ARG A 112 13.66 -12.78 4.58
CA ARG A 112 12.87 -13.80 5.29
C ARG A 112 11.41 -13.73 4.91
N VAL A 113 10.75 -14.88 4.85
CA VAL A 113 9.30 -14.95 4.71
C VAL A 113 8.65 -14.88 6.08
N ASP A 114 7.70 -13.97 6.23
CA ASP A 114 6.82 -13.88 7.39
C ASP A 114 5.47 -14.53 7.03
N GLU A 115 5.27 -15.76 7.50
CA GLU A 115 4.07 -16.55 7.18
C GLU A 115 2.82 -16.00 7.90
N GLU A 116 2.96 -15.35 9.06
CA GLU A 116 1.84 -14.75 9.80
C GLU A 116 1.32 -13.51 9.08
N LEU A 117 2.24 -12.68 8.58
CA LEU A 117 1.92 -11.47 7.83
C LEU A 117 1.61 -11.74 6.35
N SER A 118 1.70 -12.98 5.87
CA SER A 118 1.43 -13.31 4.46
C SER A 118 -0.04 -13.16 4.08
N CYS A 119 -0.97 -13.41 5.03
CA CYS A 119 -2.41 -13.25 4.88
C CYS A 119 -2.98 -13.76 3.52
N PRO A 120 -2.87 -15.08 3.22
CA PRO A 120 -3.27 -15.63 1.92
C PRO A 120 -4.78 -15.54 1.63
N ALA A 121 -5.60 -15.27 2.65
CA ALA A 121 -7.04 -15.09 2.52
C ALA A 121 -7.43 -13.70 2.00
N HIS A 122 -6.54 -12.71 2.07
CA HIS A 122 -6.81 -11.36 1.57
C HIS A 122 -6.23 -11.22 0.17
N GLU A 123 -7.06 -10.83 -0.79
CA GLU A 123 -6.65 -10.66 -2.18
C GLU A 123 -6.23 -9.22 -2.47
N GLU A 124 -6.96 -8.26 -1.93
CA GLU A 124 -6.86 -6.86 -2.32
C GLU A 124 -5.90 -6.08 -1.40
N ALA A 125 -5.15 -5.14 -1.98
CA ALA A 125 -4.15 -4.40 -1.25
C ALA A 125 -4.74 -3.56 -0.10
N ASP A 126 -5.98 -3.07 -0.19
CA ASP A 126 -6.72 -2.36 0.88
C ASP A 126 -7.03 -3.26 2.09
N THR A 127 -7.48 -4.49 1.87
CA THR A 127 -7.78 -5.42 2.95
C THR A 127 -6.49 -5.94 3.59
N LYS A 128 -5.44 -6.15 2.79
CA LYS A 128 -4.11 -6.51 3.28
C LYS A 128 -3.51 -5.40 4.14
N ILE A 129 -3.48 -4.15 3.67
CA ILE A 129 -2.86 -3.04 4.41
C ILE A 129 -3.56 -2.75 5.75
N VAL A 130 -4.89 -2.87 5.80
CA VAL A 130 -5.64 -2.78 7.06
C VAL A 130 -5.32 -3.96 7.96
N TYR A 131 -5.22 -5.18 7.43
CA TYR A 131 -4.78 -6.34 8.21
C TYR A 131 -3.39 -6.14 8.82
N HIS A 132 -2.40 -5.68 8.05
CA HIS A 132 -1.06 -5.38 8.58
C HIS A 132 -1.12 -4.31 9.67
N THR A 133 -1.88 -3.25 9.45
CA THR A 133 -2.09 -2.15 10.39
C THR A 133 -2.69 -2.64 11.72
N CYS A 134 -3.71 -3.49 11.67
CA CYS A 134 -4.37 -4.05 12.86
C CYS A 134 -3.52 -5.10 13.60
N ASN A 135 -2.54 -5.72 12.94
CA ASN A 135 -1.64 -6.71 13.58
C ASN A 135 -0.40 -6.09 14.23
N ILE A 136 -0.22 -4.76 14.13
CA ILE A 136 0.84 -4.08 14.87
C ILE A 136 0.52 -4.20 16.37
N ASN A 137 1.38 -4.90 17.09
CA ASN A 137 1.12 -5.28 18.49
C ASN A 137 1.67 -4.28 19.54
N TYR A 138 2.18 -3.14 19.09
CA TYR A 138 2.69 -2.04 19.91
C TYR A 138 2.04 -0.70 19.50
N PRO A 139 1.99 0.31 20.40
CA PRO A 139 1.54 1.66 20.02
C PRO A 139 2.45 2.27 18.96
N ALA A 140 1.86 2.72 17.85
CA ALA A 140 2.61 3.22 16.70
C ALA A 140 1.90 4.38 15.99
N GLU A 141 2.70 5.21 15.34
CA GLU A 141 2.24 6.19 14.37
C GLU A 141 2.33 5.59 12.96
N ILE A 142 1.18 5.43 12.31
CA ILE A 142 1.01 4.62 11.11
C ILE A 142 0.56 5.56 9.98
N VAL A 143 1.26 5.55 8.85
CA VAL A 143 0.92 6.36 7.68
C VAL A 143 0.57 5.47 6.49
N ILE A 144 -0.69 5.49 6.11
CA ILE A 144 -1.22 4.77 4.96
C ILE A 144 -1.22 5.72 3.76
N ARG A 145 -0.51 5.38 2.68
CA ARG A 145 -0.52 6.14 1.42
C ARG A 145 -1.26 5.35 0.34
N SER A 146 -2.42 5.85 -0.07
CA SER A 146 -3.27 5.19 -1.05
C SER A 146 -4.08 6.22 -1.82
N ILE A 147 -4.18 6.05 -3.14
CA ILE A 147 -5.11 6.83 -3.95
C ILE A 147 -6.57 6.37 -3.79
N ASP A 148 -6.76 5.12 -3.37
CA ASP A 148 -8.09 4.55 -3.17
C ASP A 148 -8.62 4.98 -1.81
N THR A 149 -9.86 5.48 -1.80
CA THR A 149 -10.55 6.01 -0.62
C THR A 149 -11.28 4.93 0.17
N ASP A 150 -11.54 3.76 -0.42
CA ASP A 150 -12.14 2.59 0.23
C ASP A 150 -11.38 2.20 1.51
N ILE A 151 -10.07 2.36 1.50
CA ILE A 151 -9.18 2.08 2.62
C ILE A 151 -9.55 2.85 3.89
N ALA A 152 -10.06 4.08 3.76
CA ALA A 152 -10.46 4.87 4.91
C ALA A 152 -11.71 4.27 5.57
N ALA A 153 -12.69 3.87 4.76
CA ALA A 153 -13.89 3.19 5.25
C ALA A 153 -13.56 1.83 5.87
N ILE A 154 -12.71 1.04 5.22
CA ILE A 154 -12.28 -0.27 5.74
C ILE A 154 -11.51 -0.09 7.05
N MET A 155 -10.59 0.88 7.12
CA MET A 155 -9.83 1.17 8.33
C MET A 155 -10.75 1.61 9.48
N LEU A 156 -11.70 2.52 9.24
CA LEU A 156 -12.69 2.96 10.23
C LEU A 156 -13.46 1.78 10.85
N CYS A 157 -13.92 0.84 10.02
CA CYS A 157 -14.60 -0.36 10.49
C CYS A 157 -13.70 -1.28 11.36
N ASN A 158 -12.38 -1.22 11.19
CA ASN A 158 -11.41 -2.08 11.85
C ASN A 158 -10.60 -1.39 12.96
N MET A 159 -10.89 -0.12 13.29
CA MET A 159 -10.12 0.64 14.29
C MET A 159 -10.10 -0.01 15.67
N HIS A 160 -11.13 -0.77 16.03
CA HIS A 160 -11.20 -1.48 17.32
C HIS A 160 -10.15 -2.59 17.48
N HIS A 161 -9.47 -2.99 16.40
CA HIS A 161 -8.34 -3.90 16.44
C HIS A 161 -6.99 -3.20 16.68
N LEU A 162 -6.93 -1.87 16.55
CA LEU A 162 -5.69 -1.12 16.80
C LEU A 162 -5.28 -1.23 18.27
N LYS A 163 -3.97 -1.13 18.50
CA LYS A 163 -3.46 -0.95 19.86
C LYS A 163 -3.83 0.42 20.39
N ASN A 164 -4.09 0.45 21.70
CA ASN A 164 -4.30 1.69 22.42
C ASN A 164 -3.11 2.62 22.16
N ASP A 165 -3.41 3.91 22.00
CA ASP A 165 -2.46 4.98 21.71
C ASP A 165 -1.81 4.92 20.31
N SER A 166 -2.24 4.01 19.42
CA SER A 166 -1.86 4.06 18.01
C SER A 166 -2.62 5.17 17.28
N VAL A 167 -1.91 5.87 16.39
CA VAL A 167 -2.46 6.92 15.53
C VAL A 167 -2.30 6.50 14.08
N VAL A 168 -3.37 6.63 13.30
CA VAL A 168 -3.37 6.30 11.86
C VAL A 168 -3.63 7.56 11.05
N TRP A 169 -2.68 7.89 10.19
CA TRP A 169 -2.80 8.92 9.16
C TRP A 169 -3.06 8.24 7.81
N ILE A 170 -4.06 8.71 7.07
CA ILE A 170 -4.32 8.24 5.71
C ILE A 170 -4.12 9.42 4.77
N ILE A 171 -3.14 9.29 3.87
CA ILE A 171 -2.82 10.28 2.85
C ILE A 171 -3.43 9.79 1.54
N THR A 172 -4.45 10.51 1.07
CA THR A 172 -5.12 10.28 -0.21
C THR A 172 -4.81 11.43 -1.18
N GLY A 173 -4.50 11.10 -2.43
CA GLY A 173 -4.22 12.08 -3.49
C GLY A 173 -2.95 11.80 -4.28
N ILE A 174 -2.79 12.54 -5.38
CA ILE A 174 -1.59 12.55 -6.20
C ILE A 174 -0.78 13.75 -5.70
N GLU A 175 0.40 13.53 -5.13
CA GLU A 175 1.39 14.61 -4.97
C GLU A 175 1.75 15.04 -6.41
N THR A 176 1.08 16.09 -6.91
CA THR A 176 1.57 16.79 -8.09
C THR A 176 2.75 17.61 -7.60
N ASP A 177 3.96 17.20 -7.97
CA ASP A 177 5.17 18.02 -7.82
C ASP A 177 4.97 19.32 -8.63
N GLY A 178 4.35 20.29 -7.97
CA GLY A 178 3.96 21.57 -8.53
C GLY A 178 4.17 22.60 -7.44
N GLU A 179 5.30 23.28 -7.54
CA GLU A 179 5.69 24.51 -6.85
C GLU A 179 4.46 25.39 -6.56
N GLY A 180 4.05 25.43 -5.29
CA GLY A 180 2.89 26.18 -4.82
C GLY A 180 2.82 26.10 -3.30
N ASP A 181 3.22 27.17 -2.64
CA ASP A 181 3.19 27.35 -1.19
C ASP A 181 1.84 26.92 -0.59
N ILE A 182 1.85 25.92 0.28
CA ILE A 182 0.71 25.59 1.13
C ILE A 182 0.94 26.28 2.47
N ASP A 183 0.12 27.29 2.72
CA ASP A 183 -0.01 27.99 4.00
C ASP A 183 -0.54 27.00 5.07
N ASP A 184 0.25 26.80 6.13
CA ASP A 184 0.10 25.80 7.21
C ASP A 184 -1.14 26.01 8.11
N ASN A 185 -2.22 26.63 7.64
CA ASN A 185 -3.30 27.13 8.51
C ASN A 185 -4.74 26.77 8.14
N GLN A 186 -4.98 25.69 7.39
CA GLN A 186 -6.35 25.13 7.33
C GLN A 186 -6.36 23.67 7.80
N VAL A 187 -6.35 23.52 9.12
CA VAL A 187 -7.01 22.39 9.78
C VAL A 187 -8.51 22.56 9.52
N THR A 188 -9.06 21.85 8.55
CA THR A 188 -10.51 21.67 8.47
C THR A 188 -10.93 20.77 9.62
N ASP A 189 -11.39 21.40 10.70
CA ASP A 189 -12.09 20.78 11.81
C ASP A 189 -13.48 20.33 11.31
N TRP A 190 -13.75 19.03 11.30
CA TRP A 190 -15.06 18.45 10.93
C TRP A 190 -15.99 18.30 12.15
N SER A 191 -15.69 18.98 13.26
CA SER A 191 -16.53 19.02 14.45
C SER A 191 -17.06 20.43 14.70
N SER A 192 -18.08 20.84 13.97
CA SER A 192 -19.03 21.86 14.43
C SER A 192 -20.40 21.56 13.85
N SER A 193 -21.16 20.79 14.63
CA SER A 193 -22.61 20.73 14.55
C SER A 193 -23.17 21.97 15.24
N ASP A 194 -23.65 22.93 14.45
CA ASP A 194 -24.48 24.01 14.95
C ASP A 194 -25.88 23.86 14.35
N GLU A 195 -26.80 23.50 15.25
CA GLU A 195 -28.24 23.62 15.08
C GLU A 195 -28.59 25.11 15.01
N ASP A 196 -29.32 25.53 13.98
CA ASP A 196 -30.03 26.82 14.02
C ASP A 196 -31.52 26.58 13.73
N GLU A 197 -32.28 26.45 14.82
CA GLU A 197 -33.72 26.62 14.87
C GLU A 197 -34.05 28.09 14.56
N ASN A 198 -34.63 28.38 13.39
CA ASN A 198 -35.25 29.67 13.14
C ASN A 198 -36.69 29.67 13.68
N ILE A 199 -36.85 30.19 14.89
CA ILE A 199 -38.11 30.74 15.40
C ILE A 199 -38.27 32.14 14.78
N ASP A 200 -39.26 32.33 13.92
CA ASP A 200 -39.66 33.63 13.41
C ASP A 200 -40.94 34.06 14.14
N ASP A 201 -40.75 34.82 15.23
CA ASP A 201 -41.82 35.53 15.93
C ASP A 201 -41.87 36.99 15.44
N ASN A 202 -42.99 37.29 14.78
CA ASN A 202 -43.78 38.53 14.84
C ASN A 202 -43.54 39.73 13.90
N ASP A 203 -44.62 39.98 13.14
CA ASP A 203 -45.43 41.22 13.05
C ASP A 203 -45.38 42.03 11.73
N VAL A 204 -46.42 41.81 10.90
CA VAL A 204 -47.33 42.86 10.34
C VAL A 204 -48.77 42.33 10.29
#